data_AF-A0A2H9NW70-F1
#
_entry.id   AF-A0A2H9NW70-F1
#
_cell.length_a   1.000
_cell.length_b   1.000
_cell.length_c   1.000
_cell.angle_alpha   90.00
_cell.angle_beta   90.00
_cell.angle_gamma   90.00
#
_symmetry.space_group_name_H-M   'P 1'
#
loop_
_entity.id
_entity.type
_entity.pdbx_description
1 polymer ?
#
loop_
_entity_poly.entity_id
_entity_poly.type
_entity_poly.pdbx_seq_one_letter_code
_entity_poly.pdbx_strand_id
1 'polypeptide(L)'
;MSLFAMDTWFSEIYNGSVRDSVGLTIKIKKKIFSEKTPFQKIEIVETEALGRMLVLDGCVMLTERDEFVYHEMLVHVPLSVHPTPRNV
;
A
#
# COMPACT_ATOMS: atom_id res chain seq x y z
N MET A 1 -11.50 -30.79 -12.88
CA MET A 1 -12.25 -29.64 -12.35
C MET A 1 -11.24 -28.51 -12.13
N SER A 2 -11.09 -27.65 -13.13
CA SER A 2 -10.01 -26.67 -13.24
C SER A 2 -10.26 -25.48 -12.31
N LEU A 3 -9.40 -25.29 -11.30
CA LEU A 3 -9.32 -24.05 -10.52
C LEU A 3 -8.52 -23.04 -11.36
N PHE A 4 -9.22 -22.24 -12.17
CA PHE A 4 -8.62 -21.04 -12.72
C PHE A 4 -8.34 -20.08 -11.56
N ALA A 5 -7.07 -19.85 -11.24
CA ALA A 5 -6.68 -18.68 -10.46
C ALA A 5 -7.16 -17.44 -11.24
N MET A 6 -8.12 -16.70 -10.69
CA MET A 6 -8.61 -15.47 -11.31
C MET A 6 -7.45 -14.49 -11.42
N ASP A 7 -7.08 -14.14 -12.65
CA ASP A 7 -6.04 -13.18 -13.01
C ASP A 7 -6.43 -11.78 -12.55
N THR A 8 -6.35 -11.54 -11.24
CA THR A 8 -6.93 -10.37 -10.60
C THR A 8 -5.86 -9.32 -10.40
N TRP A 9 -6.11 -8.12 -10.91
CA TRP A 9 -5.25 -6.96 -10.75
C TRP A 9 -5.97 -5.94 -9.86
N PHE A 10 -5.23 -5.35 -8.93
CA PHE A 10 -5.65 -4.18 -8.18
C PHE A 10 -5.13 -2.93 -8.89
N SER A 11 -6.00 -1.95 -9.15
CA SER A 11 -5.62 -0.68 -9.78
C SER A 11 -6.01 0.49 -8.89
N GLU A 12 -5.03 1.28 -8.49
CA GLU A 12 -5.19 2.59 -7.89
C GLU A 12 -5.05 3.65 -8.99
N ILE A 13 -6.13 4.36 -9.28
CA ILE A 13 -6.14 5.47 -10.23
C ILE A 13 -6.12 6.76 -9.43
N TYR A 14 -5.12 7.61 -9.69
CA TYR A 14 -4.98 8.86 -8.95
C TYR A 14 -5.95 9.90 -9.51
N ASN A 15 -6.91 10.32 -8.68
CA ASN A 15 -7.86 11.36 -9.04
C ASN A 15 -7.41 12.73 -8.49
N GLY A 16 -7.40 13.75 -9.33
CA GLY A 16 -7.11 15.15 -9.02
C GLY A 16 -5.94 15.76 -9.82
N SER A 17 -6.19 16.91 -10.45
CA SER A 17 -5.19 17.76 -11.11
C SER A 17 -4.36 17.04 -12.19
N VAL A 18 -3.03 17.25 -12.23
CA VAL A 18 -2.10 16.65 -13.21
C VAL A 18 -2.05 15.11 -13.13
N ARG A 19 -2.66 14.50 -12.10
CA ARG A 19 -2.55 13.06 -11.81
C ARG A 19 -3.66 12.19 -12.42
N ASP A 20 -4.67 12.78 -13.07
CA ASP A 20 -5.79 12.06 -13.71
C ASP A 20 -5.36 11.09 -14.83
N SER A 21 -4.10 11.16 -15.25
CA SER A 21 -3.52 10.32 -16.30
C SER A 21 -2.55 9.25 -15.77
N VAL A 22 -2.43 9.07 -14.45
CA VAL A 22 -1.48 8.15 -13.82
C VAL A 22 -2.21 7.22 -12.85
N GLY A 23 -1.78 5.96 -12.83
CA GLY A 23 -2.24 4.98 -11.87
C GLY A 23 -1.18 3.93 -11.59
N LEU A 24 -1.44 3.12 -10.56
CA LEU A 24 -0.62 1.99 -10.13
C LEU A 24 -1.45 0.72 -10.22
N THR A 25 -0.94 -0.29 -10.91
CA THR A 25 -1.62 -1.58 -11.05
C THR A 25 -0.72 -2.71 -10.57
N ILE A 26 -1.21 -3.50 -9.60
CA ILE A 26 -0.47 -4.57 -8.92
C ILE A 26 -1.26 -5.87 -9.01
N LYS A 27 -0.58 -6.95 -9.38
CA LYS A 27 -1.20 -8.28 -9.48
C LYS A 27 -1.45 -8.88 -8.09
N ILE A 28 -2.66 -9.34 -7.83
CA ILE A 28 -3.06 -9.91 -6.54
C ILE A 28 -3.30 -11.42 -6.65
N LYS A 29 -2.84 -12.15 -5.63
CA LYS A 29 -3.12 -13.58 -5.44
C LYS A 29 -4.50 -13.79 -4.85
N LYS A 30 -4.81 -13.06 -3.76
CA LYS A 30 -6.07 -13.16 -3.04
C LYS A 30 -6.28 -11.97 -2.10
N LYS A 31 -7.54 -11.73 -1.74
CA LYS A 31 -7.92 -10.85 -0.63
C LYS A 31 -7.82 -11.61 0.69
N ILE A 32 -7.16 -11.03 1.68
CA ILE A 32 -6.99 -11.61 3.02
C ILE A 32 -8.04 -11.06 3.98
N PHE A 33 -8.31 -9.74 3.92
CA PHE A 33 -9.20 -9.05 4.84
C PHE A 33 -9.90 -7.86 4.17
N SER A 34 -11.12 -7.54 4.60
CA SER A 34 -11.85 -6.35 4.17
C SER A 34 -12.89 -5.96 5.22
N GLU A 35 -12.81 -4.72 5.72
CA GLU A 35 -13.77 -4.17 6.68
C GLU A 35 -13.99 -2.67 6.41
N LYS A 36 -15.22 -2.17 6.60
CA LYS A 36 -15.48 -0.72 6.66
C LYS A 36 -15.62 -0.31 8.11
N THR A 37 -14.68 0.51 8.57
CA THR A 37 -14.73 1.14 9.90
C THR A 37 -15.50 2.47 9.82
N PRO A 38 -15.80 3.11 10.97
CA PRO A 38 -16.35 4.47 10.97
C PRO A 38 -15.47 5.52 10.27
N PHE A 39 -14.17 5.23 10.09
CA PHE A 39 -13.21 6.18 9.52
C PHE A 39 -12.90 5.89 8.06
N GLN A 40 -12.69 4.61 7.70
CA GLN A 40 -12.16 4.20 6.40
C GLN A 40 -12.42 2.72 6.10
N LYS A 41 -12.37 2.37 4.82
CA LYS A 41 -12.36 0.98 4.36
C LYS A 41 -10.94 0.45 4.47
N ILE A 42 -10.76 -0.67 5.17
CA ILE A 42 -9.48 -1.34 5.33
C ILE A 42 -9.51 -2.63 4.52
N GLU A 43 -8.54 -2.82 3.65
CA GLU A 43 -8.34 -4.06 2.91
C GLU A 43 -6.89 -4.53 3.04
N ILE A 44 -6.70 -5.84 3.22
CA ILE A 44 -5.39 -6.48 3.15
C ILE A 44 -5.46 -7.50 2.02
N VAL A 45 -4.54 -7.39 1.07
CA VAL A 45 -4.43 -8.31 -0.07
C VAL A 45 -3.04 -8.94 -0.12
N GLU A 46 -2.95 -10.19 -0.57
CA GLU A 46 -1.68 -10.82 -0.90
C GLU A 46 -1.38 -10.55 -2.37
N THR A 47 -0.21 -9.96 -2.65
CA THR A 47 0.23 -9.67 -4.02
C THR A 47 1.12 -10.79 -4.57
N GLU A 48 1.29 -10.82 -5.90
CA GLU A 48 2.20 -11.78 -6.53
C GLU A 48 3.67 -11.50 -6.19
N ALA A 49 4.07 -10.22 -6.17
CA ALA A 49 5.48 -9.81 -6.13
C ALA A 49 5.91 -9.03 -4.87
N LEU A 50 4.98 -8.30 -4.25
CA LEU A 50 5.27 -7.28 -3.22
C LEU A 50 4.90 -7.72 -1.79
N GLY A 51 4.54 -9.00 -1.60
CA GLY A 51 4.06 -9.51 -0.32
C GLY A 51 2.64 -9.04 -0.01
N ARG A 52 2.31 -8.88 1.27
CA ARG A 52 1.03 -8.30 1.70
C ARG A 52 1.01 -6.80 1.45
N MET A 53 -0.14 -6.31 1.02
CA MET A 53 -0.39 -4.91 0.73
C MET A 53 -1.59 -4.43 1.56
N LEU A 54 -1.40 -3.31 2.26
CA LEU A 54 -2.45 -2.59 2.97
C LEU A 54 -3.06 -1.56 2.03
N VAL A 55 -4.39 -1.57 1.92
CA VAL A 55 -5.16 -0.63 1.13
C VAL A 55 -6.19 0.05 2.03
N LEU A 56 -6.23 1.38 1.98
CA LEU A 56 -7.18 2.20 2.74
C LEU A 56 -8.01 3.05 1.78
N ASP A 57 -9.34 2.90 1.83
CA ASP A 57 -10.31 3.56 0.93
C ASP A 57 -9.95 3.48 -0.58
N GLY A 58 -9.27 2.39 -0.98
CA GLY A 58 -8.86 2.15 -2.36
C GLY A 58 -7.46 2.68 -2.72
N CYS A 59 -6.75 3.29 -1.79
CA CYS A 59 -5.38 3.76 -1.97
C CYS A 59 -4.36 2.75 -1.40
N VAL A 60 -3.27 2.50 -2.11
CA VAL A 60 -2.17 1.66 -1.61
C VAL A 60 -1.41 2.44 -0.54
N MET A 61 -1.30 1.88 0.67
CA MET A 61 -0.60 2.54 1.77
C MET A 61 0.84 2.05 1.91
N LEU A 62 1.04 0.73 1.85
CA LEU A 62 2.34 0.10 1.91
C LEU A 62 2.28 -1.34 1.39
N THR A 63 3.43 -1.86 0.96
CA THR A 63 3.64 -3.29 0.71
C THR A 63 4.82 -3.79 1.52
N GLU A 64 4.80 -5.06 1.95
CA GLU A 64 5.90 -5.65 2.74
C GLU A 64 7.26 -5.55 2.05
N ARG A 65 7.30 -5.51 0.71
CA ARG A 65 8.58 -5.53 -0.02
C ARG A 65 9.25 -4.17 -0.13
N ASP A 66 8.51 -3.07 -0.10
CA ASP A 66 9.03 -1.72 -0.40
C ASP A 66 8.74 -0.67 0.68
N GLU A 67 8.01 -1.03 1.73
CA GLU A 67 7.65 -0.11 2.82
C GLU A 67 8.86 0.60 3.43
N PHE A 68 10.01 -0.09 3.51
CA PHE A 68 11.25 0.45 4.09
C PHE A 68 11.71 1.73 3.39
N VAL A 69 11.47 1.85 2.06
CA VAL A 69 11.88 3.03 1.29
C VAL A 69 11.20 4.29 1.83
N TYR A 70 9.92 4.19 2.20
CA TYR A 70 9.18 5.29 2.77
C TYR A 70 9.47 5.44 4.27
N HIS A 71 9.35 4.37 5.06
CA HIS A 71 9.45 4.46 6.51
C HIS A 71 10.85 4.85 6.99
N GLU A 72 11.92 4.31 6.39
CA GLU A 72 13.28 4.69 6.77
C GLU A 72 13.57 6.13 6.40
N MET A 73 13.12 6.61 5.25
CA MET A 73 13.30 8.01 4.85
C MET A 73 12.49 8.95 5.75
N LEU A 74 11.26 8.57 6.10
CA LEU A 74 10.40 9.35 7.00
C LEU A 74 10.99 9.45 8.41
N VAL A 75 11.60 8.37 8.91
CA VAL A 75 12.12 8.28 10.28
C VAL A 75 13.57 8.76 10.37
N HIS A 76 14.47 8.19 9.57
CA HIS A 76 15.91 8.39 9.75
C HIS A 76 16.40 9.74 9.26
N VAL A 77 15.82 10.33 8.21
CA VAL A 77 16.23 11.66 7.75
C VAL A 77 16.07 12.72 8.87
N PRO A 78 14.88 12.92 9.48
CA PRO A 78 14.74 13.90 10.54
C PRO A 78 15.53 13.54 11.81
N LEU A 79 15.61 12.25 12.18
CA LEU A 79 16.37 11.83 13.36
C LEU A 79 17.89 11.99 13.20
N SER A 80 18.42 11.88 11.98
CA SER A 80 19.87 11.98 11.72
C SER A 80 20.37 13.42 11.69
N VAL A 81 19.48 14.40 11.47
CA VAL A 81 19.85 15.83 11.45
C VAL A 81 19.64 16.52 12.78
N HIS A 82 18.94 15.88 13.72
CA HIS A 82 18.79 16.37 15.09
C HIS A 82 19.89 15.75 15.99
N PRO A 83 20.73 16.53 16.69
CA PRO A 83 21.90 15.97 17.40
C PRO A 83 21.58 14.98 18.54
N THR A 84 20.46 15.17 19.24
CA THR A 84 20.02 14.31 20.36
C THR A 84 18.50 14.24 20.48
N PRO A 85 17.79 13.57 19.55
CA PRO A 85 16.34 13.46 19.60
C PRO A 85 15.93 12.65 20.85
N ARG A 86 14.95 13.14 21.61
CA ARG A 86 14.50 12.52 22.88
C ARG A 86 12.98 12.34 23.00
N ASN A 87 12.22 13.28 22.44
CA ASN A 87 10.77 13.21 22.33
C ASN A 87 10.43 13.37 20.85
N VAL A 88 9.91 12.31 20.25
CA VAL A 88 9.60 12.19 18.81
C VAL A 88 8.10 12.05 18.65
#